data_AF-A0A665VBJ5-F1
#
_entry.id   AF-A0A665VBJ5-F1
#
_cell.length_a   1.000
_cell.length_b   1.000
_cell.length_c   1.000
_cell.angle_alpha   90.00
_cell.angle_beta   90.00
_cell.angle_gamma   90.00
#
_symmetry.space_group_name_H-M   'P 1'
#
loop_
_entity.id
_entity.type
_entity.pdbx_description
1 polymer ?
#
loop_
_entity_poly.entity_id
_entity_poly.type
_entity_poly.pdbx_seq_one_letter_code
_entity_poly.pdbx_strand_id
1 'polypeptide(L)'
;MIFPSVLPGSDLIPPGACNLLNSSTIYANNEVNLAEVDIYGFDYDYTLALYSNALNTMIYNTARSFLIEHFKYPEEISKYDYIPNFAARGLHYDIQKGLLMKIDAFHYIQPGTVYRGLSPVPDEEVLEFFGGTYHVPLQQDSGFYGKVRMGPKVKQFMDIFSIPEMTLLAVANDFFITNDIEYDPVHLFKDVSEAIGMVHLKGYMYKWVMQDLGDETEAVLNRLVNQGKKLFLITNSPFSFVDKGMIHMVGKNWRDFFDVIIVGADKPHFFTDCIKPFRLLDGNGDLRWEKIKNFEKGKIYKQGNLFDFLRLTGWRGSKVLYFGDHLYSDLADLMLRHGWRTAAIVPELEQETKVVSTDRYALNLTWLQALTGLMERLQTHRDQDSKQVFQEWQKEREELRVMTKNLFNPQFGSIFRTCHNPTYFSRRLCRFSDIYMASLSCLLNYDVLHTFFPRRTPLQHEAPLWMDQLCTGCIKTPFLEEMSHIR
;
A
#
# COMPACT_ATOMS: atom_id res chain seq x y z
N MET A 1 14.72 -35.81 -11.87
CA MET A 1 14.00 -36.50 -10.77
C MET A 1 15.04 -37.17 -9.86
N ILE A 2 15.61 -36.42 -8.91
CA ILE A 2 16.33 -36.92 -7.73
C ILE A 2 16.08 -35.87 -6.65
N PHE A 3 15.08 -36.10 -5.80
CA PHE A 3 14.97 -35.38 -4.53
C PHE A 3 16.00 -35.99 -3.58
N PRO A 4 16.94 -35.23 -2.98
CA PRO A 4 17.68 -35.74 -1.85
C PRO A 4 16.69 -35.92 -0.70
N SER A 5 16.73 -37.10 -0.11
CA SER A 5 16.03 -37.48 1.11
C SER A 5 16.09 -36.39 2.18
N VAL A 6 14.90 -35.97 2.64
CA VAL A 6 14.57 -35.35 3.93
C VAL A 6 15.77 -35.08 4.83
N LEU A 7 16.28 -33.84 4.81
CA LEU A 7 17.02 -33.27 5.93
C LEU A 7 16.01 -33.03 7.09
N PRO A 8 16.39 -33.27 8.36
CA PRO A 8 15.51 -32.97 9.50
C PRO A 8 15.23 -31.46 9.53
N GLY A 9 13.97 -31.08 9.27
CA GLY A 9 13.54 -29.71 9.01
C GLY A 9 13.40 -28.81 10.24
N SER A 10 14.28 -28.89 11.24
CA SER A 10 14.18 -28.03 12.44
C SER A 10 15.25 -26.94 12.56
N ASP A 11 16.38 -27.04 11.84
CA ASP A 11 17.58 -26.25 12.20
C ASP A 11 18.02 -25.22 11.13
N LEU A 12 17.27 -25.07 10.03
CA LEU A 12 17.57 -24.09 8.97
C LEU A 12 17.01 -22.68 9.25
N ILE A 13 16.17 -22.55 10.26
CA ILE A 13 15.56 -21.29 10.69
C ILE A 13 15.86 -21.15 12.19
N PRO A 14 16.52 -20.07 12.66
CA PRO A 14 16.75 -19.88 14.08
C PRO A 14 15.43 -20.03 14.85
N PRO A 15 15.38 -20.82 15.95
CA PRO A 15 14.19 -20.93 16.77
C PRO A 15 13.72 -19.53 17.19
N GLY A 16 12.54 -19.11 16.71
CA GLY A 16 11.97 -17.79 16.98
C GLY A 16 12.08 -16.73 15.86
N ALA A 17 12.82 -16.98 14.76
CA ALA A 17 12.83 -16.07 13.61
C ALA A 17 11.43 -15.93 12.96
N CYS A 18 10.63 -17.00 12.98
CA CYS A 18 9.23 -16.96 12.54
C CYS A 18 8.28 -16.30 13.56
N ASN A 19 8.63 -16.25 14.85
CA ASN A 19 7.82 -15.56 15.87
C ASN A 19 7.96 -14.02 15.82
N LEU A 20 8.89 -13.50 15.01
CA LEU A 20 9.12 -12.07 14.78
C LEU A 20 8.24 -11.47 13.67
N LEU A 21 7.54 -12.30 12.90
CA LEU A 21 6.67 -11.88 11.80
C LEU A 21 5.21 -12.08 12.21
N ASN A 22 4.67 -11.10 12.93
CA ASN A 22 3.27 -11.06 13.32
C ASN A 22 2.56 -9.91 12.59
N SER A 23 1.33 -10.13 12.12
CA SER A 23 0.49 -9.08 11.53
C SER A 23 0.19 -7.93 12.49
N SER A 24 0.30 -8.16 13.80
CA SER A 24 0.13 -7.14 14.84
C SER A 24 1.41 -6.34 15.15
N THR A 25 2.48 -6.51 14.35
CA THR A 25 3.77 -5.83 14.52
C THR A 25 3.78 -4.48 13.81
N ILE A 26 4.41 -3.48 14.41
CA ILE A 26 4.75 -2.20 13.77
C ILE A 26 6.15 -2.30 13.19
N TYR A 27 6.29 -2.02 11.90
CA TYR A 27 7.54 -2.06 11.16
C TYR A 27 8.09 -0.65 10.98
N ALA A 28 9.42 -0.50 11.15
CA ALA A 28 10.07 0.81 11.14
C ALA A 28 11.00 0.97 9.93
N ASN A 29 10.77 2.05 9.18
CA ASN A 29 11.69 2.56 8.15
C ASN A 29 12.68 3.56 8.74
N ASN A 30 12.25 4.33 9.74
CA ASN A 30 13.07 5.26 10.52
C ASN A 30 12.88 5.02 12.01
N GLU A 31 13.80 5.57 12.81
CA GLU A 31 13.66 5.55 14.26
C GLU A 31 12.47 6.40 14.71
N VAL A 32 11.61 5.87 15.58
CA VAL A 32 10.47 6.61 16.16
C VAL A 32 10.36 6.31 17.64
N ASN A 33 10.62 7.32 18.46
CA ASN A 33 10.42 7.27 19.90
C ASN A 33 9.02 7.79 20.24
N LEU A 34 8.12 6.91 20.69
CA LEU A 34 6.74 7.30 21.05
C LEU A 34 6.69 8.25 22.26
N ALA A 35 7.71 8.26 23.11
CA ALA A 35 7.77 9.19 24.25
C ALA A 35 7.86 10.66 23.79
N GLU A 36 8.44 10.91 22.61
CA GLU A 36 8.61 12.27 22.04
C GLU A 36 7.38 12.75 21.27
N VAL A 37 6.43 11.86 20.98
CA VAL A 37 5.21 12.18 20.25
C VAL A 37 4.16 12.70 21.23
N ASP A 38 3.80 13.97 21.10
CA ASP A 38 2.79 14.63 21.95
C ASP A 38 1.42 14.69 21.25
N ILE A 39 1.41 14.66 19.92
CA ILE A 39 0.22 14.88 19.09
C ILE A 39 0.07 13.76 18.06
N TYR A 40 -1.13 13.17 18.02
CA TYR A 40 -1.49 12.09 17.11
C TYR A 40 -2.58 12.56 16.15
N GLY A 41 -2.29 12.49 14.86
CA GLY A 41 -3.23 12.82 13.79
C GLY A 41 -3.69 11.59 13.05
N PHE A 42 -4.94 11.57 12.61
CA PHE A 42 -5.50 10.43 11.88
C PHE A 42 -6.23 10.88 10.63
N ASP A 43 -6.10 10.11 9.55
CA ASP A 43 -7.16 10.00 8.56
C ASP A 43 -8.32 9.15 9.10
N TYR A 44 -9.47 9.23 8.44
CA TYR A 44 -10.66 8.46 8.77
C TYR A 44 -10.74 7.14 7.99
N ASP A 45 -10.95 7.23 6.68
CA ASP A 45 -11.17 6.07 5.79
C ASP A 45 -9.92 5.19 5.75
N TYR A 46 -10.09 3.86 5.89
CA TYR A 46 -9.02 2.86 5.95
C TYR A 46 -7.90 3.10 6.99
N THR A 47 -8.09 4.07 7.89
CA THR A 47 -7.16 4.39 8.98
C THR A 47 -7.81 4.19 10.34
N LEU A 48 -8.83 4.98 10.67
CA LEU A 48 -9.67 4.76 11.86
C LEU A 48 -10.80 3.77 11.56
N ALA A 49 -11.39 3.87 10.37
CA ALA A 49 -12.47 3.02 9.91
C ALA A 49 -11.94 2.03 8.86
N LEU A 50 -11.81 0.76 9.23
CA LEU A 50 -11.46 -0.32 8.31
C LEU A 50 -12.73 -0.93 7.71
N TYR A 51 -12.72 -1.17 6.41
CA TYR A 51 -13.87 -1.70 5.68
C TYR A 51 -13.61 -3.12 5.20
N SER A 52 -14.65 -3.96 5.22
CA SER A 52 -14.53 -5.33 4.73
C SER A 52 -14.50 -5.40 3.20
N ASN A 53 -14.00 -6.54 2.70
CA ASN A 53 -13.88 -6.81 1.27
C ASN A 53 -15.21 -6.77 0.51
N ALA A 54 -16.35 -6.88 1.21
CA ALA A 54 -17.67 -6.74 0.62
C ALA A 54 -17.87 -5.35 -0.05
N LEU A 55 -17.21 -4.31 0.48
CA LEU A 55 -17.28 -2.96 -0.08
C LEU A 55 -16.80 -2.90 -1.53
N ASN A 56 -15.74 -3.65 -1.87
CA ASN A 56 -15.21 -3.69 -3.23
C ASN A 56 -16.25 -4.23 -4.22
N THR A 57 -16.95 -5.30 -3.85
CA THR A 57 -18.03 -5.88 -4.67
C THR A 57 -19.16 -4.89 -4.90
N MET A 58 -19.56 -4.15 -3.86
CA MET A 58 -20.64 -3.17 -3.96
C MET A 58 -20.27 -1.95 -4.81
N ILE A 59 -19.04 -1.45 -4.67
CA ILE A 59 -18.49 -0.38 -5.52
C ILE A 59 -18.46 -0.84 -6.97
N TYR A 60 -17.89 -2.01 -7.24
CA TYR A 60 -17.80 -2.59 -8.58
C TYR A 60 -19.18 -2.74 -9.22
N ASN A 61 -20.13 -3.39 -8.53
CA ASN A 61 -21.45 -3.66 -9.09
C ASN A 61 -22.20 -2.38 -9.43
N THR A 62 -22.08 -1.36 -8.57
CA THR A 62 -22.76 -0.08 -8.77
C THR A 62 -22.12 0.73 -9.88
N ALA A 63 -20.79 0.76 -9.96
CA ALA A 63 -20.09 1.39 -11.07
C ALA A 63 -20.41 0.71 -12.40
N ARG A 64 -20.49 -0.63 -12.44
CA ARG A 64 -20.94 -1.41 -13.60
C ARG A 64 -22.36 -1.01 -14.03
N SER A 65 -23.30 -0.87 -13.08
CA SER A 65 -24.65 -0.36 -13.38
C SER A 65 -24.63 1.05 -13.96
N PHE A 66 -23.77 1.94 -13.44
CA PHE A 66 -23.62 3.29 -14.00
C PHE A 66 -23.07 3.29 -15.43
N LEU A 67 -22.15 2.38 -15.78
CA LEU A 67 -21.68 2.23 -17.16
C LEU A 67 -22.84 1.92 -18.12
N ILE A 68 -23.76 1.04 -17.71
CA ILE A 68 -24.95 0.70 -18.52
C ILE A 68 -25.92 1.88 -18.57
N GLU A 69 -26.31 2.41 -17.41
CA GLU A 69 -27.37 3.41 -17.29
C GLU A 69 -26.99 4.78 -17.86
N HIS A 70 -25.77 5.23 -17.59
CA HIS A 70 -25.31 6.59 -17.88
C HIS A 70 -24.40 6.64 -19.12
N PHE A 71 -23.51 5.67 -19.30
CA PHE A 71 -22.55 5.62 -20.41
C PHE A 71 -23.00 4.72 -21.57
N LYS A 72 -24.15 4.04 -21.43
CA LYS A 72 -24.78 3.22 -22.47
C LYS A 72 -23.90 2.05 -22.94
N TYR A 73 -23.13 1.47 -22.02
CA TYR A 73 -22.44 0.21 -22.26
C TYR A 73 -23.47 -0.90 -22.52
N PRO A 74 -23.16 -1.90 -23.37
CA PRO A 74 -24.06 -3.02 -23.64
C PRO A 74 -24.50 -3.73 -22.35
N GLU A 75 -25.79 -4.09 -22.25
CA GLU A 75 -26.37 -4.68 -21.04
C GLU A 75 -25.69 -6.01 -20.67
N GLU A 76 -25.10 -6.71 -21.64
CA GLU A 76 -24.39 -7.97 -21.46
C GLU A 76 -23.20 -7.88 -20.50
N ILE A 77 -22.60 -6.69 -20.29
CA ILE A 77 -21.54 -6.49 -19.30
C ILE A 77 -22.03 -6.81 -17.87
N SER A 78 -23.34 -6.75 -17.62
CA SER A 78 -23.96 -7.11 -16.33
C SER A 78 -23.72 -8.57 -15.92
N LYS A 79 -23.33 -9.45 -16.85
CA LYS A 79 -22.99 -10.85 -16.59
C LYS A 79 -21.64 -11.03 -15.88
N TYR A 80 -20.79 -10.00 -15.87
CA TYR A 80 -19.44 -10.09 -15.31
C TYR A 80 -19.43 -9.61 -13.86
N ASP A 81 -19.48 -10.55 -12.92
CA ASP A 81 -19.38 -10.27 -11.50
C ASP A 81 -17.99 -9.76 -11.08
N TYR A 82 -17.93 -9.10 -9.92
CA TYR A 82 -16.65 -8.70 -9.34
C TYR A 82 -15.79 -9.94 -9.10
N ILE A 83 -14.52 -9.89 -9.52
CA ILE A 83 -13.55 -10.99 -9.36
C ILE A 83 -12.66 -10.65 -8.15
N PRO A 84 -12.90 -11.27 -6.97
CA PRO A 84 -12.07 -11.01 -5.79
C PRO A 84 -10.63 -11.42 -6.05
N ASN A 85 -9.67 -10.63 -5.55
CA ASN A 85 -8.24 -10.91 -5.69
C ASN A 85 -7.73 -10.99 -7.14
N PHE A 86 -8.44 -10.42 -8.12
CA PHE A 86 -7.88 -10.25 -9.47
C PHE A 86 -6.77 -9.19 -9.46
N ALA A 87 -7.08 -7.98 -8.99
CA ALA A 87 -6.14 -6.88 -8.88
C ALA A 87 -5.58 -6.74 -7.46
N ALA A 88 -4.41 -6.12 -7.35
CA ALA A 88 -3.74 -5.79 -6.09
C ALA A 88 -3.45 -4.29 -6.01
N ARG A 89 -3.31 -3.75 -4.80
CA ARG A 89 -2.97 -2.33 -4.60
C ARG A 89 -1.58 -2.00 -5.16
N GLY A 90 -1.44 -0.81 -5.75
CA GLY A 90 -0.16 -0.28 -6.23
C GLY A 90 0.16 -0.60 -7.70
N LEU A 91 -0.74 -1.26 -8.44
CA LEU A 91 -0.58 -1.54 -9.86
C LEU A 91 -0.66 -0.26 -10.72
N HIS A 92 -0.22 -0.39 -11.97
CA HIS A 92 -0.23 0.67 -12.96
C HIS A 92 -1.10 0.27 -14.14
N TYR A 93 -1.77 1.24 -14.76
CA TYR A 93 -2.57 1.03 -15.96
C TYR A 93 -2.10 1.96 -17.07
N ASP A 94 -1.60 1.39 -18.17
CA ASP A 94 -1.30 2.14 -19.39
C ASP A 94 -2.63 2.45 -20.09
N ILE A 95 -3.05 3.71 -20.03
CA ILE A 95 -4.34 4.17 -20.53
C ILE A 95 -4.40 4.06 -22.05
N GLN A 96 -3.28 4.27 -22.75
CA GLN A 96 -3.25 4.24 -24.21
C GLN A 96 -3.30 2.81 -24.74
N LYS A 97 -2.65 1.87 -24.05
CA LYS A 97 -2.59 0.46 -24.47
C LYS A 97 -3.70 -0.40 -23.86
N GLY A 98 -4.34 0.08 -22.79
CA GLY A 98 -5.33 -0.68 -22.02
C GLY A 98 -4.71 -1.85 -21.26
N LEU A 99 -3.54 -1.63 -20.63
CA LEU A 99 -2.76 -2.68 -19.97
C LEU A 99 -2.67 -2.44 -18.47
N LEU A 100 -3.08 -3.42 -17.66
CA LEU A 100 -2.84 -3.45 -16.22
C LEU A 100 -1.52 -4.19 -15.94
N MET A 101 -0.62 -3.57 -15.19
CA MET A 101 0.76 -4.04 -15.04
C MET A 101 1.32 -3.77 -13.65
N LYS A 102 2.24 -4.63 -13.20
CA LYS A 102 3.01 -4.41 -11.98
C LYS A 102 4.39 -3.87 -12.30
N ILE A 103 4.76 -2.79 -11.63
CA ILE A 103 6.01 -2.06 -11.84
C ILE A 103 6.84 -2.03 -10.56
N ASP A 104 8.14 -2.24 -10.71
CA ASP A 104 9.11 -2.19 -9.62
C ASP A 104 9.56 -0.76 -9.27
N ALA A 105 10.35 -0.65 -8.21
CA ALA A 105 10.90 0.62 -7.72
C ALA A 105 11.76 1.37 -8.75
N PHE A 106 12.24 0.69 -9.79
CA PHE A 106 13.11 1.20 -10.85
C PHE A 106 12.36 1.47 -12.16
N HIS A 107 11.03 1.36 -12.15
CA HIS A 107 10.14 1.52 -13.31
C HIS A 107 10.23 0.42 -14.35
N TYR A 108 10.60 -0.80 -13.94
CA TYR A 108 10.52 -1.97 -14.81
C TYR A 108 9.24 -2.74 -14.54
N ILE A 109 8.54 -3.11 -15.61
CA ILE A 109 7.42 -4.04 -15.57
C ILE A 109 7.95 -5.41 -15.12
N GLN A 110 7.24 -6.05 -14.18
CA GLN A 110 7.55 -7.42 -13.81
C GLN A 110 7.01 -8.38 -14.92
N PRO A 111 7.86 -9.22 -15.53
CA PRO A 111 7.42 -10.21 -16.51
C PRO A 111 6.32 -11.13 -15.96
N GLY A 112 5.39 -11.54 -16.82
CA GLY A 112 4.24 -12.38 -16.47
C GLY A 112 3.22 -11.71 -15.54
N THR A 113 3.19 -10.37 -15.49
CA THR A 113 2.22 -9.60 -14.69
C THR A 113 1.51 -8.51 -15.48
N VAL A 114 1.48 -8.63 -16.82
CA VAL A 114 0.76 -7.70 -17.70
C VAL A 114 -0.53 -8.35 -18.19
N TYR A 115 -1.63 -7.62 -18.07
CA TYR A 115 -2.96 -8.07 -18.46
C TYR A 115 -3.62 -7.07 -19.40
N ARG A 116 -4.24 -7.59 -20.44
CA ARG A 116 -5.16 -6.85 -21.32
C ARG A 116 -6.53 -7.50 -21.19
N GLY A 117 -7.48 -6.75 -20.66
CA GLY A 117 -8.69 -7.36 -20.15
C GLY A 117 -8.40 -8.31 -18.98
N LEU A 118 -8.98 -9.51 -19.00
CA LEU A 118 -8.73 -10.57 -18.01
C LEU A 118 -7.64 -11.55 -18.46
N SER A 119 -7.10 -11.36 -19.66
CA SER A 119 -6.10 -12.25 -20.26
C SER A 119 -4.67 -11.74 -20.04
N PRO A 120 -3.72 -12.63 -19.69
CA PRO A 120 -2.31 -12.25 -19.59
C PRO A 120 -1.74 -11.95 -20.98
N VAL A 121 -0.88 -10.94 -21.07
CA VAL A 121 -0.15 -10.61 -22.31
C VAL A 121 1.20 -11.33 -22.29
N PRO A 122 1.57 -12.04 -23.37
CA PRO A 122 2.89 -12.66 -23.48
C PRO A 122 4.03 -11.65 -23.33
N ASP A 123 5.08 -12.06 -22.63
CA ASP A 123 6.23 -11.19 -22.32
C ASP A 123 6.95 -10.64 -23.56
N GLU A 124 6.94 -11.37 -24.68
CA GLU A 124 7.46 -10.94 -25.98
C GLU A 124 6.64 -9.78 -26.56
N GLU A 125 5.30 -9.87 -26.49
CA GLU A 125 4.39 -8.82 -26.95
C GLU A 125 4.50 -7.57 -26.06
N VAL A 126 4.69 -7.75 -24.75
CA VAL A 126 4.99 -6.63 -23.83
C VAL A 126 6.28 -5.93 -24.26
N LEU A 127 7.35 -6.65 -24.57
CA LEU A 127 8.58 -6.02 -25.05
C LEU A 127 8.34 -5.21 -26.32
N GLU A 128 7.56 -5.73 -27.27
CA GLU A 128 7.20 -5.00 -28.49
C GLU A 128 6.43 -3.71 -28.17
N PHE A 129 5.42 -3.78 -27.29
CA PHE A 129 4.64 -2.61 -26.86
C PHE A 129 5.48 -1.49 -26.23
N PHE A 130 6.59 -1.85 -25.59
CA PHE A 130 7.46 -0.92 -24.87
C PHE A 130 8.83 -0.71 -25.56
N GLY A 131 8.94 -1.06 -26.84
CA GLY A 131 10.11 -0.73 -27.67
C GLY A 131 11.37 -1.56 -27.36
N GLY A 132 11.18 -2.83 -27.03
CA GLY A 132 12.24 -3.79 -26.72
C GLY A 132 12.73 -3.75 -25.28
N THR A 133 12.00 -3.13 -24.36
CA THR A 133 12.35 -3.04 -22.93
C THR A 133 11.11 -3.11 -22.04
N TYR A 134 11.27 -3.54 -20.79
CA TYR A 134 10.22 -3.46 -19.76
C TYR A 134 10.19 -2.12 -19.01
N HIS A 135 11.09 -1.19 -19.37
CA HIS A 135 11.21 0.09 -18.67
C HIS A 135 10.10 1.08 -19.09
N VAL A 136 9.35 1.58 -18.11
CA VAL A 136 8.33 2.61 -18.28
C VAL A 136 8.90 3.98 -17.91
N PRO A 137 8.98 4.95 -18.83
CA PRO A 137 9.54 6.26 -18.51
C PRO A 137 8.71 7.03 -17.47
N LEU A 138 9.40 7.61 -16.48
CA LEU A 138 8.83 8.47 -15.42
C LEU A 138 7.88 9.57 -15.93
N GLN A 139 8.17 10.14 -17.10
CA GLN A 139 7.36 11.21 -17.70
C GLN A 139 5.99 10.74 -18.17
N GLN A 140 5.79 9.43 -18.35
CA GLN A 140 4.53 8.83 -18.78
C GLN A 140 3.63 8.47 -17.58
N ASP A 141 4.21 8.34 -16.38
CA ASP A 141 3.53 8.00 -15.14
C ASP A 141 2.81 9.20 -14.50
N SER A 142 1.63 8.96 -13.93
CA SER A 142 0.79 9.93 -13.21
C SER A 142 1.34 10.35 -11.85
N GLY A 143 2.54 9.89 -11.50
CA GLY A 143 3.16 10.10 -10.20
C GLY A 143 3.68 11.53 -9.94
N PHE A 144 4.15 11.74 -8.70
CA PHE A 144 4.70 12.98 -8.11
C PHE A 144 5.68 13.77 -9.00
N TYR A 145 6.33 13.14 -9.98
CA TYR A 145 7.30 13.76 -10.90
C TYR A 145 6.74 14.08 -12.30
N GLY A 146 5.55 13.57 -12.65
CA GLY A 146 4.97 13.65 -14.00
C GLY A 146 3.92 14.78 -14.14
N LYS A 147 4.35 16.05 -14.23
CA LYS A 147 3.45 17.11 -14.71
C LYS A 147 3.44 17.15 -16.23
N VAL A 148 2.67 16.26 -16.87
CA VAL A 148 2.44 16.33 -18.32
C VAL A 148 1.28 17.28 -18.59
N ARG A 149 1.47 18.26 -19.49
CA ARG A 149 0.41 19.18 -19.95
C ARG A 149 -0.81 18.48 -20.58
N MET A 150 -0.66 17.22 -21.00
CA MET A 150 -1.66 16.41 -21.70
C MET A 150 -2.26 15.27 -20.84
N GLY A 151 -2.02 15.28 -19.52
CA GLY A 151 -2.43 14.21 -18.62
C GLY A 151 -1.50 12.99 -18.66
N PRO A 152 -1.59 12.09 -17.66
CA PRO A 152 -0.72 10.93 -17.58
C PRO A 152 -1.10 9.88 -18.62
N LYS A 153 -0.09 9.18 -19.16
CA LYS A 153 -0.32 8.01 -20.03
C LYS A 153 -0.48 6.72 -19.23
N VAL A 154 0.15 6.67 -18.06
CA VAL A 154 0.09 5.55 -17.12
C VAL A 154 -0.46 6.06 -15.80
N LYS A 155 -1.56 5.49 -15.31
CA LYS A 155 -2.12 5.80 -13.99
C LYS A 155 -1.63 4.77 -12.98
N GLN A 156 -1.14 5.23 -11.84
CA GLN A 156 -0.90 4.36 -10.70
C GLN A 156 -2.09 4.34 -9.73
N PHE A 157 -2.51 3.15 -9.34
CA PHE A 157 -3.60 2.91 -8.39
C PHE A 157 -3.07 2.66 -6.96
N MET A 158 -2.88 3.74 -6.21
CA MET A 158 -2.35 3.71 -4.85
C MET A 158 -3.40 3.59 -3.75
N ASP A 159 -4.67 3.80 -4.06
CA ASP A 159 -5.78 3.77 -3.12
C ASP A 159 -6.39 2.35 -3.05
N ILE A 160 -6.80 1.91 -1.86
CA ILE A 160 -7.54 0.66 -1.67
C ILE A 160 -8.88 0.73 -2.42
N PHE A 161 -9.51 1.90 -2.48
CA PHE A 161 -10.75 2.11 -3.25
C PHE A 161 -10.57 1.93 -4.76
N SER A 162 -9.33 1.94 -5.26
CA SER A 162 -9.05 1.72 -6.68
C SER A 162 -9.05 0.25 -7.11
N ILE A 163 -9.06 -0.71 -6.18
CA ILE A 163 -9.10 -2.14 -6.51
C ILE A 163 -10.33 -2.50 -7.38
N PRO A 164 -11.57 -2.12 -7.02
CA PRO A 164 -12.72 -2.36 -7.90
C PRO A 164 -12.64 -1.62 -9.23
N GLU A 165 -12.02 -0.43 -9.28
CA GLU A 165 -11.80 0.30 -10.55
C GLU A 165 -10.88 -0.50 -11.48
N MET A 166 -9.76 -1.02 -10.98
CA MET A 166 -8.84 -1.86 -11.77
C MET A 166 -9.51 -3.12 -12.30
N THR A 167 -10.32 -3.80 -11.47
CA THR A 167 -11.08 -4.97 -11.90
C THR A 167 -12.12 -4.60 -12.96
N LEU A 168 -12.81 -3.47 -12.82
CA LEU A 168 -13.81 -3.02 -13.80
C LEU A 168 -13.17 -2.60 -15.13
N LEU A 169 -12.01 -1.94 -15.10
CA LEU A 169 -11.21 -1.66 -16.30
C LEU A 169 -10.85 -2.95 -17.04
N ALA A 170 -10.37 -3.96 -16.31
CA ALA A 170 -10.03 -5.24 -16.88
C ALA A 170 -11.26 -5.97 -17.46
N VAL A 171 -12.37 -6.02 -16.72
CA VAL A 171 -13.60 -6.67 -17.20
C VAL A 171 -14.18 -5.97 -18.44
N ALA A 172 -14.28 -4.64 -18.43
CA ALA A 172 -14.87 -3.90 -19.55
C ALA A 172 -14.00 -4.00 -20.81
N ASN A 173 -12.67 -3.98 -20.64
CA ASN A 173 -11.72 -4.23 -21.72
C ASN A 173 -11.86 -5.67 -22.28
N ASP A 174 -11.94 -6.67 -21.39
CA ASP A 174 -12.16 -8.08 -21.77
C ASP A 174 -13.48 -8.31 -22.51
N PHE A 175 -14.54 -7.63 -22.07
CA PHE A 175 -15.85 -7.66 -22.71
C PHE A 175 -15.78 -7.14 -24.15
N PHE A 176 -15.16 -5.97 -24.38
CA PHE A 176 -15.03 -5.44 -25.73
C PHE A 176 -14.19 -6.34 -26.63
N ILE A 177 -13.06 -6.88 -26.12
CA ILE A 177 -12.21 -7.81 -26.88
C ILE A 177 -12.97 -9.09 -27.25
N THR A 178 -13.66 -9.70 -26.28
CA THR A 178 -14.35 -10.99 -26.48
C THR A 178 -15.55 -10.88 -27.44
N ASN A 179 -16.16 -9.70 -27.53
CA ASN A 179 -17.31 -9.44 -28.39
C ASN A 179 -16.92 -8.76 -29.72
N ASP A 180 -15.63 -8.62 -30.03
CA ASP A 180 -15.12 -7.98 -31.25
C ASP A 180 -15.67 -6.55 -31.45
N ILE A 181 -15.76 -5.79 -30.34
CA ILE A 181 -16.23 -4.41 -30.35
C ILE A 181 -15.00 -3.50 -30.43
N GLU A 182 -14.93 -2.66 -31.45
CA GLU A 182 -13.88 -1.64 -31.57
C GLU A 182 -14.13 -0.50 -30.56
N TYR A 183 -13.11 -0.12 -29.81
CA TYR A 183 -13.19 0.93 -28.79
C TYR A 183 -11.84 1.63 -28.60
N ASP A 184 -11.88 2.80 -27.97
CA ASP A 184 -10.68 3.55 -27.58
C ASP A 184 -10.39 3.35 -26.08
N PRO A 185 -9.23 2.80 -25.69
CA PRO A 185 -8.86 2.57 -24.29
C PRO A 185 -8.88 3.83 -23.40
N VAL A 186 -8.66 5.01 -23.98
CA VAL A 186 -8.72 6.29 -23.24
C VAL A 186 -10.15 6.63 -22.85
N HIS A 187 -11.13 6.38 -23.72
CA HIS A 187 -12.54 6.58 -23.40
C HIS A 187 -13.02 5.56 -22.37
N LEU A 188 -12.67 4.29 -22.56
CA LEU A 188 -12.95 3.25 -21.57
C LEU A 188 -12.44 3.66 -20.17
N PHE A 189 -11.19 4.11 -20.10
CA PHE A 189 -10.59 4.54 -18.84
C PHE A 189 -11.34 5.71 -18.19
N LYS A 190 -11.74 6.71 -18.99
CA LYS A 190 -12.50 7.88 -18.50
C LYS A 190 -13.87 7.47 -17.98
N ASP A 191 -14.62 6.69 -18.73
CA ASP A 191 -15.97 6.25 -18.36
C ASP A 191 -15.95 5.44 -17.06
N VAL A 192 -15.01 4.49 -16.94
CA VAL A 192 -14.86 3.68 -15.72
C VAL A 192 -14.43 4.53 -14.53
N SER A 193 -13.47 5.45 -14.72
CA SER A 193 -13.04 6.38 -13.66
C SER A 193 -14.21 7.27 -13.18
N GLU A 194 -15.02 7.77 -14.11
CA GLU A 194 -16.17 8.62 -13.81
C GLU A 194 -17.28 7.82 -13.11
N ALA A 195 -17.59 6.61 -13.58
CA ALA A 195 -18.55 5.72 -12.95
C ALA A 195 -18.16 5.39 -11.50
N ILE A 196 -16.88 5.10 -11.24
CA ILE A 196 -16.37 4.92 -9.87
C ILE A 196 -16.50 6.21 -9.06
N GLY A 197 -16.12 7.36 -9.62
CA GLY A 197 -16.29 8.67 -9.00
C GLY A 197 -17.75 8.96 -8.59
N MET A 198 -18.72 8.55 -9.40
CA MET A 198 -20.14 8.69 -9.09
C MET A 198 -20.57 7.86 -7.87
N VAL A 199 -19.98 6.69 -7.63
CA VAL A 199 -20.27 5.87 -6.44
C VAL A 199 -19.89 6.62 -5.16
N HIS A 200 -18.70 7.25 -5.17
CA HIS A 200 -18.23 8.08 -4.06
C HIS A 200 -19.09 9.33 -3.85
N LEU A 201 -19.42 10.06 -4.93
CA LEU A 201 -20.17 11.33 -4.86
C LEU A 201 -21.63 11.15 -4.45
N LYS A 202 -22.32 10.12 -4.96
CA LYS A 202 -23.71 9.82 -4.59
C LYS A 202 -23.83 9.18 -3.21
N GLY A 203 -22.70 8.87 -2.56
CA GLY A 203 -22.65 8.44 -1.17
C GLY A 203 -23.19 7.04 -0.90
N TYR A 204 -23.12 6.15 -1.90
CA TYR A 204 -23.57 4.76 -1.75
C TYR A 204 -22.70 4.00 -0.75
N MET A 205 -21.39 4.24 -0.76
CA MET A 205 -20.45 3.65 0.20
C MET A 205 -20.86 3.95 1.64
N TYR A 206 -21.39 5.14 1.90
CA TYR A 206 -21.83 5.54 3.22
C TYR A 206 -22.97 4.68 3.77
N LYS A 207 -23.81 4.08 2.90
CA LYS A 207 -24.90 3.18 3.31
C LYS A 207 -24.40 1.78 3.63
N TRP A 208 -23.37 1.33 2.92
CA TRP A 208 -22.92 -0.05 2.97
C TRP A 208 -21.90 -0.33 4.08
N VAL A 209 -21.03 0.64 4.34
CA VAL A 209 -19.98 0.57 5.37
C VAL A 209 -20.53 0.40 6.79
N MET A 210 -21.80 0.75 7.02
CA MET A 210 -22.39 0.83 8.37
C MET A 210 -22.62 -0.53 9.06
N GLN A 211 -22.29 -1.64 8.40
CA GLN A 211 -22.64 -2.99 8.88
C GLN A 211 -21.44 -3.77 9.42
N ASP A 212 -20.22 -3.25 9.32
CA ASP A 212 -18.99 -4.05 9.56
C ASP A 212 -17.76 -3.16 9.88
N LEU A 213 -17.75 -2.54 11.07
CA LEU A 213 -16.61 -1.73 11.56
C LEU A 213 -16.06 -2.34 12.86
N GLY A 214 -14.73 -2.43 12.98
CA GLY A 214 -14.07 -3.10 14.10
C GLY A 214 -13.99 -2.29 15.41
N ASP A 215 -14.02 -3.01 16.54
CA ASP A 215 -14.14 -2.48 17.91
C ASP A 215 -12.83 -1.90 18.52
N GLU A 216 -11.67 -2.04 17.87
CA GLU A 216 -10.38 -1.75 18.51
C GLU A 216 -9.96 -0.27 18.43
N THR A 217 -10.61 0.53 17.59
CA THR A 217 -10.32 1.98 17.44
C THR A 217 -10.58 2.74 18.73
N GLU A 218 -11.68 2.44 19.44
CA GLU A 218 -12.00 3.06 20.73
C GLU A 218 -10.88 2.82 21.76
N ALA A 219 -10.33 1.60 21.82
CA ALA A 219 -9.29 1.24 22.78
C ALA A 219 -8.00 2.06 22.55
N VAL A 220 -7.61 2.25 21.28
CA VAL A 220 -6.44 3.08 20.93
C VAL A 220 -6.66 4.53 21.32
N LEU A 221 -7.80 5.12 20.97
CA LEU A 221 -8.09 6.52 21.26
C LEU A 221 -8.14 6.78 22.78
N ASN A 222 -8.80 5.91 23.54
CA ASN A 222 -8.83 5.98 25.01
C ASN A 222 -7.43 5.91 25.60
N ARG A 223 -6.59 4.98 25.12
CA ARG A 223 -5.22 4.84 25.61
C ARG A 223 -4.40 6.12 25.43
N LEU A 224 -4.48 6.74 24.25
CA LEU A 224 -3.74 7.97 23.95
C LEU A 224 -4.24 9.15 24.79
N VAL A 225 -5.56 9.33 24.89
CA VAL A 225 -6.14 10.42 25.70
C VAL A 225 -5.84 10.24 27.19
N ASN A 226 -5.93 9.03 27.73
CA ASN A 226 -5.60 8.74 29.13
C ASN A 226 -4.14 9.04 29.50
N GLN A 227 -3.26 9.11 28.50
CA GLN A 227 -1.86 9.49 28.65
C GLN A 227 -1.59 10.97 28.36
N GLY A 228 -2.63 11.76 28.20
CA GLY A 228 -2.54 13.20 27.97
C GLY A 228 -2.07 13.58 26.56
N LYS A 229 -2.12 12.67 25.58
CA LYS A 229 -1.79 12.97 24.18
C LYS A 229 -2.92 13.77 23.54
N LYS A 230 -2.56 14.67 22.61
CA LYS A 230 -3.52 15.46 21.84
C LYS A 230 -3.87 14.76 20.54
N LEU A 231 -5.15 14.74 20.16
CA LEU A 231 -5.62 14.01 18.97
C LEU A 231 -6.26 14.95 17.95
N PHE A 232 -6.05 14.70 16.67
CA PHE A 232 -6.78 15.37 15.61
C PHE A 232 -7.15 14.45 14.45
N LEU A 233 -8.23 14.80 13.75
CA LEU A 233 -8.76 14.07 12.59
C LEU A 233 -8.75 14.97 11.35
N ILE A 234 -8.22 14.49 10.23
CA ILE A 234 -8.26 15.18 8.93
C ILE A 234 -8.72 14.20 7.86
N THR A 235 -9.95 14.40 7.37
CA THR A 235 -10.54 13.51 6.37
C THR A 235 -11.15 14.25 5.19
N ASN A 236 -11.15 13.61 4.02
CA ASN A 236 -11.89 14.04 2.84
C ASN A 236 -13.39 13.73 2.91
N SER A 237 -13.80 12.77 3.75
CA SER A 237 -15.21 12.41 3.86
C SER A 237 -16.04 13.50 4.57
N PRO A 238 -17.35 13.57 4.25
CA PRO A 238 -18.25 14.54 4.86
C PRO A 238 -18.57 14.19 6.32
N PHE A 239 -18.86 15.22 7.12
CA PHE A 239 -19.18 15.05 8.55
C PHE A 239 -20.31 14.05 8.81
N SER A 240 -21.38 14.07 8.03
CA SER A 240 -22.53 13.15 8.22
C SER A 240 -22.17 11.68 8.11
N PHE A 241 -21.09 11.34 7.39
CA PHE A 241 -20.57 9.99 7.29
C PHE A 241 -19.65 9.66 8.46
N VAL A 242 -18.69 10.53 8.73
CA VAL A 242 -17.73 10.39 9.85
C VAL A 242 -18.46 10.26 11.18
N ASP A 243 -19.45 11.11 11.44
CA ASP A 243 -20.21 11.11 12.70
C ASP A 243 -20.88 9.76 12.94
N LYS A 244 -21.54 9.20 11.92
CA LYS A 244 -22.25 7.94 12.07
C LYS A 244 -21.31 6.77 12.27
N GLY A 245 -20.21 6.70 11.52
CA GLY A 245 -19.23 5.61 11.69
C GLY A 245 -18.47 5.72 13.01
N MET A 246 -18.09 6.92 13.43
CA MET A 246 -17.48 7.13 14.75
C MET A 246 -18.46 6.84 15.90
N ILE A 247 -19.75 7.17 15.77
CA ILE A 247 -20.77 6.78 16.75
C ILE A 247 -20.86 5.26 16.87
N HIS A 248 -20.73 4.54 15.76
CA HIS A 248 -20.76 3.08 15.75
C HIS A 248 -19.48 2.47 16.37
N MET A 249 -18.30 2.96 15.98
CA MET A 249 -17.00 2.41 16.43
C MET A 249 -16.58 2.83 17.85
N VAL A 250 -17.01 4.01 18.30
CA VAL A 250 -16.48 4.66 19.52
C VAL A 250 -17.59 5.20 20.43
N GLY A 251 -18.81 5.35 19.91
CA GLY A 251 -19.95 5.84 20.67
C GLY A 251 -20.28 7.32 20.49
N LYS A 252 -21.38 7.76 21.10
CA LYS A 252 -21.99 9.09 20.88
C LYS A 252 -21.08 10.28 21.19
N ASN A 253 -20.13 10.10 22.10
CA ASN A 253 -19.24 11.15 22.58
C ASN A 253 -17.86 11.11 21.90
N TRP A 254 -17.73 10.45 20.74
CA TRP A 254 -16.45 10.28 20.04
C TRP A 254 -15.70 11.61 19.79
N ARG A 255 -16.42 12.74 19.70
CA ARG A 255 -15.84 14.06 19.47
C ARG A 255 -14.95 14.51 20.63
N ASP A 256 -15.19 14.00 21.83
CA ASP A 256 -14.44 14.36 23.04
C ASP A 256 -13.01 13.80 23.04
N PHE A 257 -12.70 12.84 22.15
CA PHE A 257 -11.34 12.36 21.94
C PHE A 257 -10.46 13.39 21.22
N PHE A 258 -11.03 14.23 20.36
CA PHE A 258 -10.27 15.03 19.39
C PHE A 258 -10.23 16.52 19.76
N ASP A 259 -9.02 17.06 19.84
CA ASP A 259 -8.76 18.48 19.99
C ASP A 259 -9.12 19.27 18.72
N VAL A 260 -8.95 18.67 17.54
CA VAL A 260 -9.35 19.26 16.25
C VAL A 260 -9.95 18.20 15.32
N ILE A 261 -11.13 18.48 14.76
CA ILE A 261 -11.80 17.60 13.79
C ILE A 261 -11.98 18.37 12.48
N ILE A 262 -11.40 17.89 11.38
CA ILE A 262 -11.46 18.51 10.06
C ILE A 262 -12.05 17.52 9.05
N VAL A 263 -13.18 17.88 8.45
CA VAL A 263 -13.89 17.09 7.44
C VAL A 263 -13.86 17.78 6.07
N GLY A 264 -14.02 17.02 4.99
CA GLY A 264 -13.95 17.59 3.63
C GLY A 264 -12.68 18.42 3.40
N ALA A 265 -11.54 17.92 3.87
CA ALA A 265 -10.25 18.61 3.86
C ALA A 265 -9.72 18.88 2.45
N ASP A 266 -10.09 18.03 1.48
CA ASP A 266 -9.60 18.08 0.09
C ASP A 266 -8.10 17.77 -0.03
N LYS A 267 -7.63 16.74 0.69
CA LYS A 267 -6.28 16.18 0.53
C LYS A 267 -6.07 15.68 -0.91
N PRO A 268 -4.89 15.88 -1.53
CA PRO A 268 -3.66 16.46 -0.96
C PRO A 268 -3.62 17.99 -0.85
N HIS A 269 -4.59 18.71 -1.43
CA HIS A 269 -4.56 20.18 -1.50
C HIS A 269 -4.48 20.83 -0.13
N PHE A 270 -5.13 20.24 0.88
CA PHE A 270 -4.98 20.63 2.28
C PHE A 270 -3.51 20.77 2.74
N PHE A 271 -2.62 19.86 2.31
CA PHE A 271 -1.21 19.85 2.72
C PHE A 271 -0.29 20.66 1.80
N THR A 272 -0.70 20.85 0.54
CA THR A 272 0.15 21.48 -0.49
C THR A 272 -0.15 22.95 -0.73
N ASP A 273 -1.38 23.40 -0.52
CA ASP A 273 -1.82 24.76 -0.83
C ASP A 273 -2.18 25.55 0.44
N CYS A 274 -2.40 26.85 0.26
CA CYS A 274 -2.86 27.77 1.31
C CYS A 274 -4.15 28.50 0.88
N ILE A 275 -4.98 27.84 0.05
CA ILE A 275 -6.07 28.52 -0.67
C ILE A 275 -7.36 28.49 0.14
N LYS A 276 -7.70 27.34 0.71
CA LYS A 276 -9.01 27.14 1.36
C LYS A 276 -8.93 27.50 2.86
N PRO A 277 -9.72 28.46 3.36
CA PRO A 277 -9.81 28.74 4.80
C PRO A 277 -10.73 27.73 5.50
N PHE A 278 -10.56 27.59 6.82
CA PHE A 278 -11.45 26.78 7.65
C PHE A 278 -12.85 27.40 7.77
N ARG A 279 -13.87 26.53 7.85
CA ARG A 279 -15.24 26.90 8.26
C ARG A 279 -15.72 26.02 9.41
N LEU A 280 -16.41 26.60 10.39
CA LEU A 280 -17.01 25.86 11.48
C LEU A 280 -18.33 25.22 11.04
N LEU A 281 -18.58 23.98 11.46
CA LEU A 281 -19.86 23.30 11.36
C LEU A 281 -20.58 23.39 12.71
N ASP A 282 -21.91 23.56 12.67
CA ASP A 282 -22.73 23.49 13.87
C ASP A 282 -23.19 22.07 14.20
N GLY A 283 -24.02 21.94 15.24
CA GLY A 283 -24.53 20.64 15.71
C GLY A 283 -25.37 19.88 14.67
N ASN A 284 -25.94 20.58 13.68
CA ASN A 284 -26.71 19.98 12.60
C ASN A 284 -25.86 19.69 11.35
N GLY A 285 -24.59 20.13 11.34
CA GLY A 285 -23.69 20.01 10.20
C GLY A 285 -23.77 21.16 9.21
N ASP A 286 -24.38 22.29 9.58
CA ASP A 286 -24.49 23.47 8.73
C ASP A 286 -23.28 24.40 8.87
N LEU A 287 -22.93 25.10 7.78
CA LEU A 287 -21.76 25.98 7.73
C LEU A 287 -22.00 27.29 8.48
N ARG A 288 -21.06 27.66 9.34
CA ARG A 288 -20.97 28.97 9.97
C ARG A 288 -20.01 29.88 9.21
N TRP A 289 -20.27 31.19 9.27
CA TRP A 289 -19.57 32.23 8.51
C TRP A 289 -18.41 32.89 9.26
N GLU A 290 -18.30 32.62 10.56
CA GLU A 290 -17.29 33.23 11.42
C GLU A 290 -15.88 32.80 11.00
N LYS A 291 -14.95 33.75 11.02
CA LYS A 291 -13.54 33.48 10.76
C LYS A 291 -12.94 32.71 11.94
N ILE A 292 -12.31 31.57 11.64
CA ILE A 292 -11.67 30.73 12.65
C ILE A 292 -10.39 31.41 13.14
N LYS A 293 -10.35 31.71 14.44
CA LYS A 293 -9.21 32.32 15.14
C LYS A 293 -8.49 31.35 16.08
N ASN A 294 -9.19 30.30 16.50
CA ASN A 294 -8.72 29.23 17.37
C ASN A 294 -9.56 27.98 17.09
N PHE A 295 -8.98 26.81 17.36
CA PHE A 295 -9.73 25.57 17.40
C PHE A 295 -10.28 25.32 18.81
N GLU A 296 -11.45 24.73 18.88
CA GLU A 296 -12.11 24.33 20.12
C GLU A 296 -12.35 22.82 20.10
N LYS A 297 -12.05 22.16 21.22
CA LYS A 297 -12.15 20.72 21.36
C LYS A 297 -13.58 20.24 21.08
N GLY A 298 -13.72 19.15 20.33
CA GLY A 298 -15.00 18.56 19.92
C GLY A 298 -15.80 19.37 18.88
N LYS A 299 -15.35 20.57 18.48
CA LYS A 299 -15.93 21.30 17.35
C LYS A 299 -15.41 20.75 16.03
N ILE A 300 -16.22 20.92 14.99
CA ILE A 300 -15.98 20.32 13.68
C ILE A 300 -15.75 21.42 12.66
N TYR A 301 -14.67 21.29 11.92
CA TYR A 301 -14.26 22.24 10.91
C TYR A 301 -14.30 21.58 9.54
N LYS A 302 -14.59 22.36 8.51
CA LYS A 302 -14.60 21.93 7.12
C LYS A 302 -13.52 22.66 6.33
N GLN A 303 -12.91 21.97 5.37
CA GLN A 303 -11.82 22.50 4.53
C GLN A 303 -10.63 22.98 5.37
N GLY A 304 -10.01 24.08 4.97
CA GLY A 304 -8.79 24.59 5.58
C GLY A 304 -7.53 24.20 4.81
N ASN A 305 -6.40 24.49 5.43
CA ASN A 305 -5.09 24.20 4.91
C ASN A 305 -4.10 24.01 6.07
N LEU A 306 -3.02 23.28 5.80
CA LEU A 306 -2.01 22.97 6.80
C LEU A 306 -1.30 24.22 7.33
N PHE A 307 -1.07 25.25 6.51
CA PHE A 307 -0.40 26.47 6.97
C PHE A 307 -1.17 27.18 8.09
N ASP A 308 -2.47 27.37 7.90
CA ASP A 308 -3.35 27.92 8.92
C ASP A 308 -3.50 26.97 10.11
N PHE A 309 -3.57 25.64 9.88
CA PHE A 309 -3.60 24.64 10.95
C PHE A 309 -2.39 24.80 11.88
N LEU A 310 -1.17 24.80 11.31
CA LEU A 310 0.08 24.94 12.04
C LEU A 310 0.18 26.29 12.76
N ARG A 311 -0.38 27.37 12.18
CA ARG A 311 -0.42 28.70 12.82
C ARG A 311 -1.35 28.70 14.03
N LEU A 312 -2.50 28.04 13.92
CA LEU A 312 -3.54 28.03 14.95
C LEU A 312 -3.20 27.08 16.11
N THR A 313 -2.57 25.94 15.83
CA THR A 313 -2.24 24.92 16.84
C THR A 313 -0.84 25.07 17.42
N GLY A 314 0.11 25.58 16.64
CA GLY A 314 1.53 25.57 16.97
C GLY A 314 2.18 24.18 16.94
N TRP A 315 1.46 23.14 16.49
CA TRP A 315 1.97 21.76 16.48
C TRP A 315 2.92 21.55 15.30
N ARG A 316 4.21 21.32 15.57
CA ARG A 316 5.25 21.26 14.54
C ARG A 316 6.31 20.20 14.85
N GLY A 317 7.00 19.76 13.80
CA GLY A 317 8.17 18.89 13.90
C GLY A 317 7.83 17.47 14.31
N SER A 318 8.83 16.78 14.88
CA SER A 318 8.77 15.35 15.24
C SER A 318 7.81 15.00 16.36
N LYS A 319 7.23 15.99 17.05
CA LYS A 319 6.21 15.79 18.10
C LYS A 319 4.85 15.36 17.55
N VAL A 320 4.64 15.50 16.24
CA VAL A 320 3.40 15.11 15.56
C VAL A 320 3.63 13.80 14.82
N LEU A 321 2.78 12.81 15.08
CA LEU A 321 2.71 11.55 14.33
C LEU A 321 1.35 11.47 13.63
N TYR A 322 1.35 11.46 12.30
CA TYR A 322 0.13 11.39 11.49
C TYR A 322 -0.04 10.01 10.84
N PHE A 323 -1.21 9.42 11.03
CA PHE A 323 -1.61 8.11 10.50
C PHE A 323 -2.48 8.29 9.27
N GLY A 324 -2.17 7.55 8.21
CA GLY A 324 -2.98 7.53 6.99
C GLY A 324 -2.74 6.24 6.20
N ASP A 325 -3.69 5.83 5.40
CA ASP A 325 -3.54 4.67 4.51
C ASP A 325 -3.02 5.10 3.14
N HIS A 326 -3.35 6.31 2.67
CA HIS A 326 -2.99 6.76 1.33
C HIS A 326 -1.64 7.48 1.31
N LEU A 327 -0.58 6.73 0.98
CA LEU A 327 0.83 7.19 0.99
C LEU A 327 1.08 8.56 0.33
N TYR A 328 0.36 8.89 -0.73
CA TYR A 328 0.51 10.18 -1.42
C TYR A 328 -0.32 11.31 -0.81
N SER A 329 -1.66 11.20 -0.83
CA SER A 329 -2.54 12.28 -0.36
C SER A 329 -2.38 12.59 1.11
N ASP A 330 -1.95 11.62 1.91
CA ASP A 330 -1.85 11.76 3.36
C ASP A 330 -0.44 12.02 3.83
N LEU A 331 0.54 11.22 3.40
CA LEU A 331 1.83 11.15 4.09
C LEU A 331 2.96 11.89 3.37
N ALA A 332 2.95 11.92 2.04
CA ALA A 332 4.10 12.37 1.24
C ALA A 332 4.51 13.82 1.56
N ASP A 333 3.57 14.77 1.52
CA ASP A 333 3.89 16.18 1.78
C ASP A 333 4.21 16.46 3.25
N LEU A 334 3.57 15.75 4.19
CA LEU A 334 3.85 15.87 5.62
C LEU A 334 5.31 15.54 5.96
N MET A 335 5.79 14.42 5.43
CA MET A 335 7.18 13.99 5.64
C MET A 335 8.17 14.83 4.85
N LEU A 336 7.90 15.11 3.57
CA LEU A 336 8.87 15.78 2.69
C LEU A 336 9.00 17.30 2.95
N ARG A 337 7.94 17.96 3.42
CA ARG A 337 7.91 19.43 3.53
C ARG A 337 7.74 19.96 4.93
N HIS A 338 7.10 19.20 5.83
CA HIS A 338 6.65 19.73 7.12
C HIS A 338 7.33 19.06 8.34
N GLY A 339 8.09 17.99 8.10
CA GLY A 339 8.90 17.32 9.13
C GLY A 339 8.08 16.66 10.24
N TRP A 340 6.81 16.36 9.95
CA TRP A 340 5.99 15.51 10.83
C TRP A 340 6.45 14.06 10.69
N ARG A 341 6.30 13.29 11.78
CA ARG A 341 6.41 11.84 11.69
C ARG A 341 5.17 11.27 11.02
N THR A 342 5.33 10.21 10.24
CA THR A 342 4.23 9.59 9.49
C THR A 342 4.15 8.09 9.75
N ALA A 343 2.93 7.59 9.90
CA ALA A 343 2.61 6.19 10.08
C ALA A 343 1.65 5.72 8.99
N ALA A 344 2.03 4.68 8.24
CA ALA A 344 1.17 4.12 7.19
C ALA A 344 0.33 2.93 7.70
N ILE A 345 -0.97 2.95 7.41
CA ILE A 345 -1.86 1.79 7.59
C ILE A 345 -1.93 1.01 6.27
N VAL A 346 -1.50 -0.25 6.30
CA VAL A 346 -1.42 -1.12 5.11
C VAL A 346 -2.07 -2.48 5.45
N PRO A 347 -3.41 -2.60 5.35
CA PRO A 347 -4.14 -3.81 5.75
C PRO A 347 -3.65 -5.09 5.06
N GLU A 348 -3.16 -4.99 3.82
CA GLU A 348 -2.63 -6.11 3.04
C GLU A 348 -1.42 -6.79 3.71
N LEU A 349 -0.76 -6.10 4.64
CA LEU A 349 0.35 -6.63 5.43
C LEU A 349 -0.05 -7.87 6.25
N GLU A 350 -1.31 -8.00 6.64
CA GLU A 350 -1.80 -9.18 7.36
C GLU A 350 -1.67 -10.46 6.52
N GLN A 351 -2.10 -10.43 5.26
CA GLN A 351 -1.96 -11.57 4.35
C GLN A 351 -0.49 -11.79 3.94
N GLU A 352 0.25 -10.71 3.70
CA GLU A 352 1.66 -10.79 3.32
C GLU A 352 2.50 -11.46 4.42
N THR A 353 2.31 -11.08 5.68
CA THR A 353 3.01 -11.69 6.82
C THR A 353 2.63 -13.17 6.99
N LYS A 354 1.35 -13.53 6.83
CA LYS A 354 0.90 -14.93 6.83
C LYS A 354 1.66 -15.75 5.77
N VAL A 355 1.72 -15.27 4.53
CA VAL A 355 2.43 -15.97 3.44
C VAL A 355 3.93 -16.07 3.72
N VAL A 356 4.58 -14.97 4.12
CA VAL A 356 6.03 -14.94 4.40
C VAL A 356 6.40 -15.84 5.58
N SER A 357 5.50 -16.04 6.54
CA SER A 357 5.71 -16.94 7.68
C SER A 357 5.61 -18.44 7.35
N THR A 358 5.21 -18.81 6.12
CA THR A 358 5.09 -20.21 5.74
C THR A 358 6.43 -20.86 5.42
N ASP A 359 6.61 -22.13 5.81
CA ASP A 359 7.80 -22.93 5.48
C ASP A 359 8.04 -22.99 3.97
N ARG A 360 6.96 -23.07 3.18
CA ARG A 360 7.04 -23.10 1.73
C ARG A 360 7.69 -21.83 1.16
N TYR A 361 7.30 -20.66 1.67
CA TYR A 361 7.92 -19.40 1.25
C TYR A 361 9.41 -19.37 1.63
N ALA A 362 9.73 -19.72 2.88
CA ALA A 362 11.10 -19.75 3.38
C ALA A 362 12.01 -20.70 2.58
N LEU A 363 11.54 -21.92 2.31
CA LEU A 363 12.26 -22.93 1.52
C LEU A 363 12.51 -22.44 0.08
N ASN A 364 11.47 -21.94 -0.59
CA ASN A 364 11.59 -21.43 -1.95
C ASN A 364 12.59 -20.28 -2.04
N LEU A 365 12.53 -19.32 -1.10
CA LEU A 365 13.43 -18.18 -1.09
C LEU A 365 14.88 -18.59 -0.81
N THR A 366 15.08 -19.49 0.15
CA THR A 366 16.42 -20.03 0.50
C THR A 366 17.03 -20.74 -0.69
N TRP A 367 16.24 -21.59 -1.37
CA TRP A 367 16.71 -22.30 -2.56
C TRP A 367 16.99 -21.34 -3.73
N LEU A 368 16.14 -20.34 -3.94
CA LEU A 368 16.35 -19.30 -4.95
C LEU A 368 17.68 -18.55 -4.75
N GLN A 369 18.02 -18.25 -3.49
CA GLN A 369 19.29 -17.60 -3.13
C GLN A 369 20.49 -18.53 -3.36
N ALA A 370 20.41 -19.78 -2.89
CA ALA A 370 21.46 -20.77 -3.07
C ALA A 370 21.75 -21.03 -4.56
N LEU A 371 20.68 -21.20 -5.36
CA LEU A 371 20.76 -21.41 -6.80
C LEU A 371 21.37 -20.19 -7.51
N THR A 372 21.00 -18.97 -7.11
CA THR A 372 21.60 -17.74 -7.66
C THR A 372 23.11 -17.69 -7.38
N GLY A 373 23.55 -18.00 -6.15
CA GLY A 373 24.98 -18.05 -5.82
C GLY A 373 25.74 -19.17 -6.54
N LEU A 374 25.09 -20.31 -6.81
CA LEU A 374 25.68 -21.38 -7.62
C LEU A 374 25.84 -20.95 -9.09
N MET A 375 24.82 -20.32 -9.68
CA MET A 375 24.90 -19.77 -11.04
C MET A 375 25.99 -18.70 -11.17
N GLU A 376 26.14 -17.83 -10.17
CA GLU A 376 27.18 -16.78 -10.14
C GLU A 376 28.60 -17.34 -10.17
N ARG A 377 28.82 -18.52 -9.56
CA ARG A 377 30.10 -19.24 -9.62
C ARG A 377 30.25 -20.04 -10.91
N LEU A 378 29.17 -20.66 -11.40
CA LEU A 378 29.23 -21.52 -12.58
C LEU A 378 29.48 -20.72 -13.88
N GLN A 379 28.96 -19.49 -13.99
CA GLN A 379 29.07 -18.66 -15.21
C GLN A 379 30.51 -18.38 -15.68
N THR A 380 31.52 -18.57 -14.83
CA THR A 380 32.94 -18.42 -15.20
C THR A 380 33.46 -19.59 -16.04
N HIS A 381 32.77 -20.74 -16.00
CA HIS A 381 33.13 -21.95 -16.73
C HIS A 381 32.57 -21.88 -18.16
N ARG A 382 33.31 -22.43 -19.13
CA ARG A 382 33.00 -22.29 -20.58
C ARG A 382 32.77 -23.62 -21.30
N ASP A 383 33.01 -24.74 -20.62
CA ASP A 383 32.76 -26.09 -21.12
C ASP A 383 31.26 -26.34 -21.36
N GLN A 384 30.98 -27.34 -22.19
CA GLN A 384 29.62 -27.62 -22.66
C GLN A 384 28.72 -28.11 -21.53
N ASP A 385 29.24 -28.94 -20.63
CA ASP A 385 28.50 -29.51 -19.51
C ASP A 385 28.06 -28.39 -18.54
N SER A 386 28.99 -27.48 -18.19
CA SER A 386 28.68 -26.30 -17.36
C SER A 386 27.63 -25.40 -17.99
N LYS A 387 27.65 -25.21 -19.32
CA LYS A 387 26.62 -24.43 -20.02
C LYS A 387 25.25 -25.09 -19.97
N GLN A 388 25.19 -26.42 -20.10
CA GLN A 388 23.93 -27.16 -19.99
C GLN A 388 23.34 -27.04 -18.58
N VAL A 389 24.16 -27.28 -17.56
CA VAL A 389 23.74 -27.13 -16.15
C VAL A 389 23.28 -25.69 -15.86
N PHE A 390 23.96 -24.68 -16.39
CA PHE A 390 23.56 -23.29 -16.22
C PHE A 390 22.17 -23.01 -16.81
N GLN A 391 21.85 -23.57 -17.98
CA GLN A 391 20.53 -23.43 -18.59
C GLN A 391 19.43 -24.14 -17.79
N GLU A 392 19.72 -25.33 -17.26
CA GLU A 392 18.81 -26.06 -16.38
C GLU A 392 18.51 -25.26 -15.10
N TRP A 393 19.55 -24.74 -14.45
CA TRP A 393 19.41 -23.88 -13.26
C TRP A 393 18.71 -22.56 -13.57
N GLN A 394 18.91 -21.98 -14.75
CA GLN A 394 18.17 -20.79 -15.16
C GLN A 394 16.67 -21.06 -15.26
N LYS A 395 16.28 -22.21 -15.81
CA LYS A 395 14.87 -22.64 -15.88
C LYS A 395 14.30 -22.90 -14.49
N GLU A 396 15.00 -23.66 -13.66
CA GLU A 396 14.58 -23.94 -12.28
C GLU A 396 14.42 -22.66 -11.46
N ARG A 397 15.34 -21.71 -11.63
CA ARG A 397 15.27 -20.39 -11.01
C ARG A 397 14.01 -19.61 -11.39
N GLU A 398 13.59 -19.71 -12.65
CA GLU A 398 12.37 -19.04 -13.12
C GLU A 398 11.11 -19.74 -12.58
N GLU A 399 11.09 -21.07 -12.54
CA GLU A 399 10.02 -21.83 -11.90
C GLU A 399 9.86 -21.47 -10.41
N LEU A 400 10.98 -21.32 -9.69
CA LEU A 400 10.97 -20.88 -8.28
C LEU A 400 10.44 -19.46 -8.11
N ARG A 401 10.77 -18.54 -9.02
CA ARG A 401 10.24 -17.17 -9.00
C ARG A 401 8.73 -17.17 -9.19
N VAL A 402 8.22 -17.90 -10.17
CA VAL A 402 6.78 -18.03 -10.43
C VAL A 402 6.09 -18.69 -9.23
N MET A 403 6.62 -19.79 -8.70
CA MET A 403 6.08 -20.46 -7.52
C MET A 403 6.02 -19.53 -6.31
N THR A 404 7.08 -18.74 -6.05
CA THR A 404 7.13 -17.79 -4.93
C THR A 404 6.16 -16.64 -5.12
N LYS A 405 6.04 -16.09 -6.35
CA LYS A 405 5.06 -15.05 -6.70
C LYS A 405 3.64 -15.52 -6.41
N ASN A 406 3.29 -16.74 -6.85
CA ASN A 406 1.95 -17.29 -6.79
C ASN A 406 1.48 -17.66 -5.37
N LEU A 407 2.34 -17.57 -4.36
CA LEU A 407 1.94 -17.70 -2.95
C LEU A 407 1.14 -16.48 -2.46
N PHE A 408 1.23 -15.34 -3.16
CA PHE A 408 0.47 -14.13 -2.88
C PHE A 408 -0.73 -14.02 -3.85
N ASN A 409 -0.92 -12.87 -4.50
CA ASN A 409 -1.84 -12.74 -5.61
C ASN A 409 -1.32 -13.54 -6.83
N PRO A 410 -2.08 -14.47 -7.44
CA PRO A 410 -1.58 -15.29 -8.55
C PRO A 410 -1.20 -14.49 -9.81
N GLN A 411 -1.93 -13.41 -10.09
CA GLN A 411 -1.73 -12.56 -11.26
C GLN A 411 -0.49 -11.68 -11.05
N PHE A 412 -0.46 -10.93 -9.95
CA PHE A 412 0.48 -9.84 -9.72
C PHE A 412 1.50 -10.12 -8.60
N GLY A 413 1.30 -11.10 -7.73
CA GLY A 413 2.19 -11.43 -6.61
C GLY A 413 2.10 -10.44 -5.43
N SER A 414 3.15 -10.39 -4.61
CA SER A 414 3.22 -9.53 -3.41
C SER A 414 3.07 -8.05 -3.74
N ILE A 415 2.32 -7.28 -2.94
CA ILE A 415 2.24 -5.82 -3.10
C ILE A 415 3.59 -5.14 -2.83
N PHE A 416 4.50 -5.82 -2.12
CA PHE A 416 5.76 -5.24 -1.68
C PHE A 416 6.96 -5.56 -2.58
N ARG A 417 6.92 -6.65 -3.36
CA ARG A 417 8.10 -7.13 -4.09
C ARG A 417 7.77 -7.63 -5.51
N THR A 418 8.67 -7.34 -6.44
CA THR A 418 8.73 -7.91 -7.80
C THR A 418 9.96 -8.80 -7.90
N CYS A 419 9.81 -10.12 -7.81
CA CYS A 419 10.91 -11.10 -7.76
C CYS A 419 12.03 -10.69 -6.76
N HIS A 420 12.98 -9.86 -7.20
CA HIS A 420 14.10 -9.33 -6.42
C HIS A 420 13.88 -7.92 -5.88
N ASN A 421 13.29 -7.02 -6.68
CA ASN A 421 13.22 -5.60 -6.38
C ASN A 421 11.99 -5.24 -5.53
N PRO A 422 12.06 -4.20 -4.68
CA PRO A 422 10.86 -3.60 -4.10
C PRO A 422 9.92 -3.13 -5.20
N THR A 423 8.60 -3.22 -4.97
CA THR A 423 7.62 -2.58 -5.86
C THR A 423 7.76 -1.06 -5.80
N TYR A 424 7.18 -0.40 -6.81
CA TYR A 424 7.05 1.04 -6.77
C TYR A 424 6.23 1.52 -5.56
N PHE A 425 5.21 0.75 -5.14
CA PHE A 425 4.48 0.95 -3.89
C PHE A 425 5.41 0.90 -2.66
N SER A 426 6.21 -0.17 -2.50
CA SER A 426 7.19 -0.30 -1.40
C SER A 426 8.17 0.86 -1.33
N ARG A 427 8.70 1.29 -2.48
CA ARG A 427 9.62 2.44 -2.52
C ARG A 427 8.97 3.69 -1.93
N ARG A 428 7.70 3.93 -2.23
CA ARG A 428 6.94 5.08 -1.69
C ARG A 428 6.62 4.88 -0.21
N LEU A 429 6.22 3.68 0.19
CA LEU A 429 5.96 3.34 1.60
C LEU A 429 7.19 3.66 2.45
N CYS A 430 8.36 3.12 2.09
CA CYS A 430 9.60 3.36 2.81
C CYS A 430 10.04 4.83 2.79
N ARG A 431 9.67 5.59 1.76
CA ARG A 431 10.04 6.99 1.62
C ARG A 431 9.12 7.95 2.36
N PHE A 432 7.85 7.61 2.54
CA PHE A 432 6.80 8.51 3.04
C PHE A 432 6.25 8.11 4.41
N SER A 433 6.71 7.00 4.99
CA SER A 433 6.33 6.57 6.33
C SER A 433 7.56 6.27 7.17
N ASP A 434 7.59 6.76 8.41
CA ASP A 434 8.60 6.38 9.39
C ASP A 434 8.34 4.99 9.95
N ILE A 435 7.05 4.68 10.18
CA ILE A 435 6.58 3.36 10.59
C ILE A 435 5.36 2.94 9.76
N TYR A 436 5.10 1.64 9.65
CA TYR A 436 3.90 1.12 9.00
C TYR A 436 3.40 -0.14 9.70
N MET A 437 2.10 -0.39 9.58
CA MET A 437 1.41 -1.48 10.31
C MET A 437 0.15 -1.93 9.56
N ALA A 438 -0.37 -3.10 9.89
CA ALA A 438 -1.57 -3.63 9.25
C ALA A 438 -2.85 -2.91 9.71
N SER A 439 -2.91 -2.55 10.99
CA SER A 439 -4.05 -1.90 11.63
C SER A 439 -3.57 -0.97 12.74
N LEU A 440 -4.35 0.07 13.03
CA LEU A 440 -4.07 0.99 14.13
C LEU A 440 -3.99 0.28 15.49
N SER A 441 -4.71 -0.83 15.66
CA SER A 441 -4.69 -1.61 16.90
C SER A 441 -3.34 -2.24 17.23
N CYS A 442 -2.42 -2.31 16.26
CA CYS A 442 -1.04 -2.72 16.52
C CYS A 442 -0.38 -1.86 17.60
N LEU A 443 -0.78 -0.58 17.76
CA LEU A 443 -0.28 0.30 18.82
C LEU A 443 -0.56 -0.23 20.23
N LEU A 444 -1.63 -1.01 20.43
CA LEU A 444 -1.99 -1.59 21.73
C LEU A 444 -0.93 -2.58 22.24
N ASN A 445 -0.10 -3.14 21.35
CA ASN A 445 0.92 -4.12 21.70
C ASN A 445 2.24 -3.50 22.20
N TYR A 446 2.38 -2.18 22.11
CA TYR A 446 3.62 -1.48 22.47
C TYR A 446 3.39 -0.53 23.62
N ASP A 447 4.36 -0.39 24.51
CA ASP A 447 4.36 0.69 25.50
C ASP A 447 4.47 2.06 24.81
N VAL A 448 3.98 3.12 25.46
CA VAL A 448 4.00 4.47 24.86
C VAL A 448 5.33 5.18 25.00
N LEU A 449 6.27 4.57 25.72
CA LEU A 449 7.69 4.92 25.73
C LEU A 449 8.49 4.05 24.75
N HIS A 450 7.84 3.18 23.97
CA HIS A 450 8.54 2.32 23.03
C HIS A 450 9.24 3.14 21.95
N THR A 451 10.47 2.72 21.62
CA THR A 451 11.22 3.27 20.50
C THR A 451 11.34 2.20 19.43
N PHE A 452 10.82 2.50 18.24
CA PHE A 452 10.98 1.65 17.07
C PHE A 452 12.32 1.95 16.40
N PHE A 453 13.08 0.92 16.08
CA PHE A 453 14.36 1.02 15.38
C PHE A 453 14.29 0.37 14.00
N PRO A 454 14.79 1.02 12.95
CA PRO A 454 14.81 0.43 11.62
C PRO A 454 15.85 -0.69 11.55
N ARG A 455 15.52 -1.75 10.80
CA ARG A 455 16.49 -2.83 10.54
C ARG A 455 17.55 -2.34 9.57
N ARG A 456 18.83 -2.50 9.92
CA ARG A 456 19.95 -2.17 9.02
C ARG A 456 19.96 -3.12 7.82
N THR A 457 19.59 -2.63 6.65
CA THR A 457 19.70 -3.37 5.39
C THR A 457 21.11 -3.22 4.85
N PRO A 458 21.90 -4.30 4.70
CA PRO A 458 23.26 -4.19 4.18
C PRO A 458 23.25 -3.71 2.73
N LEU A 459 24.18 -2.81 2.40
CA LEU A 459 24.44 -2.42 1.01
C LEU A 459 25.10 -3.59 0.26
N GLN A 460 25.03 -3.58 -1.07
CA GLN A 460 25.55 -4.69 -1.90
C GLN A 460 27.06 -4.95 -1.75
N HIS A 461 27.82 -3.97 -1.26
CA HIS A 461 29.26 -4.10 -0.99
C HIS A 461 29.57 -4.36 0.50
N GLU A 462 28.56 -4.49 1.35
CA GLU A 462 28.71 -4.81 2.75
C GLU A 462 28.57 -6.33 2.95
N ALA A 463 29.48 -6.91 3.74
CA ALA A 463 29.39 -8.32 4.08
C ALA A 463 28.06 -8.58 4.82
N PRO A 464 27.27 -9.57 4.40
CA PRO A 464 26.01 -9.87 5.05
C PRO A 464 26.29 -10.57 6.38
N LEU A 465 26.47 -9.78 7.44
CA LEU A 465 26.77 -10.26 8.80
C LEU A 465 25.76 -11.30 9.35
N TRP A 466 24.55 -11.37 8.77
CA TRP A 466 23.51 -12.34 9.14
C TRP A 466 23.33 -13.53 8.17
N MET A 467 23.68 -13.41 6.88
CA MET A 467 23.57 -14.56 5.95
C MET A 467 24.80 -15.48 5.99
N ASP A 468 25.96 -14.98 6.43
CA ASP A 468 27.15 -15.83 6.61
C ASP A 468 26.97 -16.90 7.71
N GLN A 469 25.92 -16.81 8.53
CA GLN A 469 25.59 -17.86 9.50
C GLN A 469 24.72 -18.98 8.91
N LEU A 470 24.00 -18.74 7.81
CA LEU A 470 23.01 -19.69 7.27
C LEU A 470 23.48 -20.41 5.99
N CYS A 471 24.34 -19.80 5.17
CA CYS A 471 24.69 -20.34 3.85
C CYS A 471 26.18 -20.66 3.65
N THR A 472 27.05 -20.26 4.57
CA THR A 472 28.50 -20.50 4.48
C THR A 472 28.97 -21.23 5.74
N GLY A 473 28.90 -22.55 5.73
CA GLY A 473 29.66 -23.41 6.67
C GLY A 473 31.19 -23.28 6.55
N CYS A 474 31.70 -22.25 5.87
CA CYS A 474 33.12 -22.00 5.61
C CYS A 474 33.35 -20.49 5.47
N ILE A 475 33.32 -19.76 6.58
CA ILE A 475 34.32 -18.77 7.00
C ILE A 475 33.92 -18.39 8.43
N LYS A 476 34.72 -18.83 9.42
CA LYS A 476 34.63 -18.25 10.75
C LYS A 476 34.97 -16.78 10.61
N THR A 477 33.97 -15.90 10.78
CA THR A 477 34.23 -14.48 10.97
C THR A 477 35.14 -14.34 12.20
N PRO A 478 36.36 -13.79 12.06
CA PRO A 478 37.35 -13.79 13.15
C PRO A 478 36.99 -12.86 14.33
N PHE A 479 35.89 -12.11 14.24
CA PHE A 479 35.53 -11.05 15.20
C PHE A 479 34.52 -11.45 16.28
N LEU A 480 34.02 -12.69 16.28
CA LEU A 480 33.04 -13.14 17.28
C LEU A 480 33.63 -13.24 18.70
N GLU A 481 34.92 -13.53 18.84
CA GLU A 481 35.59 -13.51 20.16
C GLU A 481 35.77 -12.08 20.70
N GLU A 482 36.02 -11.09 19.84
CA GLU A 482 36.25 -9.69 20.24
C GLU A 482 34.96 -8.94 20.60
N MET A 483 33.81 -9.30 20.04
CA MET A 483 32.53 -8.65 20.39
C MET A 483 32.08 -8.92 21.84
N SER A 484 32.64 -9.94 22.50
CA SER A 484 32.40 -10.19 23.93
C SER A 484 33.04 -9.15 24.85
N HIS A 485 33.91 -8.28 24.32
CA HIS A 485 34.64 -7.25 25.07
C HIS A 485 34.14 -5.82 24.84
N ILE A 486 33.12 -5.61 24.01
CA ILE A 486 32.55 -4.28 23.76
C ILE A 486 31.33 -4.12 24.69
N ARG A 487 31.51 -3.37 25.78
CA ARG A 487 30.46 -2.92 26.71
C ARG A 487 30.07 -1.48 26.45
#